data_AF-A0AAW1QB02-F1
#
_entry.id   AF-A0AAW1QB02-F1
#
_cell.length_a   1.000
_cell.length_b   1.000
_cell.length_c   1.000
_cell.angle_alpha   90.00
_cell.angle_beta   90.00
_cell.angle_gamma   90.00
#
_symmetry.space_group_name_H-M   'P 1'
#
loop_
_entity.id
_entity.type
_entity.pdbx_description
1 polymer ?
#
loop_
_entity_poly.entity_id
_entity_poly.type
_entity_poly.pdbx_seq_one_letter_code
_entity_poly.pdbx_strand_id
1 'polypeptide(L)'
;MLSLVGAAVALLLTAAAPAVLSTPRGLRAVLAVVNRIAPGHISVQQASLGWRRPIIIDQLKLMEPERLGGETLVDVQQISSTRSLWSIVTGKEFDVVVTAPFVDCLMAPDGQLKFVRLLTEWQVVREAKAHHKPHMPPDNTAPVDPAASKAKGPESAPLNFTAEGRLMTAQLYASDGVLQLPIELQQVVGENLHAAVLIGAKNLRDDAADFGVDAGWVDKQRAPKAGAAGMGRALDPTVVVVNSEHVNAELSGWRTSTGLLLRKPVSASVDYTPALAKFYLSRINPLLADSVSVEEGGTVRVDVTPLHDHVPAESLAVRVAPMKLVVGRGNLLGDAIGMLQLRDGRLGKLDKMKRLEVWTSAAHAEVFRNGPVVTKRIDLLVGSGNKGVHLALWGQVDPTTNQLSMTLGIPADTLALAGIKGLPAEAMFPVAVRGTVNRPRVDWIGASRRLAALAVKQRSVDIATEDQPASLRASLLKDALKGRHVIPVVDVGTPPQV
;
A
#
# COMPACT_ATOMS: atom_id res chain seq x y z
N MET A 1 12.26 -12.91 -24.07
CA MET A 1 13.06 -11.67 -24.20
C MET A 1 14.32 -11.69 -23.33
N LEU A 2 14.25 -11.93 -22.01
CA LEU A 2 15.45 -12.13 -21.16
C LEU A 2 16.41 -13.24 -21.66
N SER A 3 15.89 -14.29 -22.30
CA SER A 3 16.72 -15.32 -22.95
C SER A 3 17.42 -14.86 -24.23
N LEU A 4 16.89 -13.86 -24.93
CA LEU A 4 17.41 -13.37 -26.23
C LEU A 4 18.44 -12.26 -26.00
N VAL A 5 18.19 -11.38 -25.03
CA VAL A 5 19.17 -10.42 -24.50
C VAL A 5 20.29 -11.16 -23.77
N GLY A 6 19.95 -12.15 -22.93
CA GLY A 6 20.92 -13.04 -22.29
C GLY A 6 21.78 -13.80 -23.30
N ALA A 7 21.22 -14.27 -24.42
CA ALA A 7 21.98 -14.93 -25.48
C ALA A 7 22.90 -13.96 -26.26
N ALA A 8 22.45 -12.74 -26.56
CA ALA A 8 23.26 -11.74 -27.25
C ALA A 8 24.42 -11.23 -26.37
N VAL A 9 24.16 -11.03 -25.07
CA VAL A 9 25.18 -10.66 -24.08
C VAL A 9 26.11 -11.85 -23.78
N ALA A 10 25.59 -13.08 -23.69
CA ALA A 10 26.40 -14.29 -23.51
C ALA A 10 27.32 -14.57 -24.71
N LEU A 11 26.88 -14.27 -25.94
CA LEU A 11 27.74 -14.39 -27.12
C LEU A 11 28.89 -13.35 -27.11
N LEU A 12 28.59 -12.12 -26.63
CA LEU A 12 29.58 -11.06 -26.44
C LEU A 12 30.57 -11.34 -25.30
N LEU A 13 30.28 -12.30 -24.42
CA LEU A 13 31.07 -12.68 -23.24
C LEU A 13 32.04 -13.86 -23.46
N THR A 14 32.30 -14.26 -24.72
CA THR A 14 33.34 -15.24 -25.05
C THR A 14 34.75 -14.72 -24.67
N ALA A 15 35.74 -15.62 -24.52
CA ALA A 15 36.97 -15.46 -23.74
C ALA A 15 37.81 -14.14 -23.89
N ALA A 16 37.65 -13.36 -24.97
CA ALA A 16 38.30 -12.06 -25.15
C ALA A 16 37.54 -10.86 -24.52
N ALA A 17 36.31 -11.06 -24.07
CA ALA A 17 35.38 -10.00 -23.69
C ALA A 17 35.85 -9.07 -22.56
N PRO A 18 36.47 -9.55 -21.46
CA PRO A 18 36.80 -8.64 -20.35
C PRO A 18 37.86 -7.59 -20.74
N ALA A 19 38.84 -8.00 -21.55
CA ALA A 19 39.86 -7.09 -22.05
C ALA A 19 39.26 -6.03 -22.99
N VAL A 20 38.35 -6.43 -23.89
CA VAL A 20 37.65 -5.51 -24.79
C VAL A 20 36.75 -4.56 -24.01
N LEU A 21 35.97 -5.06 -23.06
CA LEU A 21 35.08 -4.27 -22.19
C LEU A 21 35.85 -3.28 -21.31
N SER A 22 37.09 -3.59 -20.95
CA SER A 22 37.96 -2.68 -20.20
C SER A 22 38.52 -1.53 -21.05
N THR A 23 38.39 -1.60 -22.38
CA THR A 23 38.77 -0.47 -23.26
C THR A 23 37.60 0.50 -23.41
N PRO A 24 37.84 1.82 -23.46
CA PRO A 24 36.76 2.81 -23.66
C PRO A 24 35.93 2.57 -24.93
N ARG A 25 36.56 2.04 -26.01
CA ARG A 25 35.86 1.73 -27.27
C ARG A 25 34.94 0.51 -27.13
N GLY A 26 35.44 -0.56 -26.50
CA GLY A 26 34.64 -1.76 -26.27
C GLY A 26 33.47 -1.50 -25.33
N LEU A 27 33.69 -0.76 -24.23
CA LEU A 27 32.62 -0.34 -23.32
C LEU A 27 31.53 0.44 -24.05
N ARG A 28 31.89 1.46 -24.84
CA ARG A 28 30.93 2.25 -25.63
C ARG A 28 30.14 1.39 -26.62
N ALA A 29 30.80 0.45 -27.30
CA ALA A 29 30.13 -0.45 -28.24
C ALA A 29 29.09 -1.32 -27.54
N VAL A 30 29.42 -1.87 -26.37
CA VAL A 30 28.48 -2.68 -25.58
C VAL A 30 27.34 -1.83 -25.02
N LEU A 31 27.63 -0.65 -24.48
CA LEU A 31 26.57 0.28 -24.02
C LEU A 31 25.64 0.69 -25.17
N ALA A 32 26.15 0.90 -26.39
CA ALA A 32 25.31 1.21 -27.55
C ALA A 32 24.34 0.07 -27.89
N VAL A 33 24.77 -1.19 -27.76
CA VAL A 33 23.90 -2.36 -27.94
C VAL A 33 22.88 -2.45 -26.81
N VAL A 34 23.31 -2.28 -25.55
CA VAL A 34 22.42 -2.32 -24.38
C VAL A 34 21.37 -1.21 -24.46
N ASN A 35 21.74 0.02 -24.80
CA ASN A 35 20.82 1.16 -24.92
C ASN A 35 19.85 1.03 -26.11
N ARG A 36 20.13 0.13 -27.07
CA ARG A 36 19.18 -0.16 -28.16
C ARG A 36 18.04 -1.07 -27.72
N ILE A 37 18.25 -1.86 -26.67
CA ILE A 37 17.28 -2.84 -26.17
C ILE A 37 16.67 -2.43 -24.83
N ALA A 38 17.38 -1.62 -24.05
CA ALA A 38 16.89 -1.07 -22.80
C ALA A 38 15.93 0.09 -23.12
N PRO A 39 14.75 0.17 -22.48
CA PRO A 39 13.86 1.32 -22.62
C PRO A 39 14.35 2.48 -21.74
N GLY A 40 15.65 2.77 -21.75
CA GLY A 40 16.30 3.83 -20.97
C GLY A 40 17.74 3.98 -21.45
N HIS A 41 18.43 5.03 -21.00
CA HIS A 41 19.81 5.28 -21.38
C HIS A 41 20.77 4.95 -20.24
N ILE A 42 21.60 3.93 -20.43
CA ILE A 42 22.65 3.53 -19.50
C ILE A 42 23.97 4.13 -19.96
N SER A 43 24.64 4.83 -19.05
CA SER A 43 26.01 5.31 -19.25
C SER A 43 26.92 4.79 -18.15
N VAL A 44 28.16 4.51 -18.51
CA VAL A 44 29.23 4.12 -17.59
C VAL A 44 30.47 4.90 -18.01
N GLN A 45 31.12 5.58 -17.08
CA GLN A 45 32.33 6.35 -17.38
C GLN A 45 33.51 5.41 -17.63
N GLN A 46 33.72 4.46 -16.72
CA GLN A 46 34.84 3.52 -16.78
C GLN A 46 34.41 2.16 -16.24
N ALA A 47 34.96 1.10 -16.83
CA ALA A 47 34.82 -0.26 -16.33
C ALA A 47 36.17 -0.96 -16.41
N SER A 48 36.54 -1.65 -15.34
CA SER A 48 37.70 -2.53 -15.25
C SER A 48 37.19 -3.94 -15.01
N LEU A 49 37.32 -4.78 -16.03
CA LEU A 49 36.80 -6.14 -16.06
C LEU A 49 37.94 -7.08 -16.40
N GLY A 50 38.21 -8.05 -15.53
CA GLY A 50 39.29 -9.00 -15.74
C GLY A 50 38.92 -10.42 -15.36
N TRP A 51 39.43 -11.38 -16.13
CA TRP A 51 39.37 -12.80 -15.76
C TRP A 51 40.12 -13.09 -14.46
N ARG A 52 41.15 -12.31 -14.13
CA ARG A 52 41.99 -12.50 -12.94
C ARG A 52 42.05 -11.26 -12.04
N ARG A 53 41.28 -10.22 -12.35
CA ARG A 53 41.25 -8.96 -11.60
C ARG A 53 39.85 -8.72 -11.03
N PRO A 54 39.74 -8.06 -9.87
CA PRO A 54 38.47 -7.54 -9.35
C PRO A 54 37.69 -6.75 -10.41
N ILE A 55 36.37 -6.76 -10.30
CA ILE A 55 35.49 -5.97 -11.16
C ILE A 55 35.30 -4.59 -10.53
N ILE A 56 35.45 -3.53 -11.32
CA ILE A 56 35.18 -2.16 -10.89
C ILE A 56 34.43 -1.45 -12.02
N ILE A 57 33.34 -0.77 -11.71
CA ILE A 57 32.51 0.03 -12.62
C ILE A 57 32.34 1.40 -11.97
N ASP A 58 32.78 2.45 -12.63
CA ASP A 58 32.73 3.82 -12.12
C ASP A 58 31.66 4.64 -12.86
N GLN A 59 30.89 5.41 -12.08
CA GLN A 59 29.85 6.34 -12.55
C GLN A 59 28.83 5.67 -13.48
N LEU A 60 28.09 4.69 -12.96
CA LEU A 60 26.97 4.09 -13.66
C LEU A 60 25.75 5.02 -13.52
N LYS A 61 25.20 5.48 -14.65
CA LYS A 61 23.94 6.24 -14.65
C LYS A 61 22.89 5.55 -15.49
N LEU A 62 21.67 5.50 -14.98
CA LEU A 62 20.47 5.09 -15.70
C LEU A 62 19.57 6.31 -15.83
N MET A 63 19.33 6.73 -17.07
CA MET A 63 18.45 7.84 -17.40
C MET A 63 17.17 7.34 -18.02
N GLU A 64 16.09 8.05 -17.75
CA GLU A 64 14.80 7.83 -18.36
C GLU A 64 14.85 8.07 -19.88
N PRO A 65 14.02 7.41 -20.71
CA PRO A 65 13.85 7.80 -22.10
C PRO A 65 13.55 9.29 -22.27
N GLU A 66 14.09 9.90 -23.33
CA GLU A 66 13.81 11.31 -23.66
C GLU A 66 12.31 11.61 -23.76
N ARG A 67 11.52 10.66 -24.28
CA ARG A 67 10.05 10.78 -24.37
C ARG A 67 9.34 10.91 -23.02
N LEU A 68 9.99 10.55 -21.92
CA LEU A 68 9.45 10.60 -20.56
C LEU A 68 10.10 11.70 -19.71
N GLY A 69 11.16 12.35 -20.20
CA GLY A 69 11.82 13.48 -19.52
C GLY A 69 13.34 13.47 -19.62
N GLY A 70 13.96 12.31 -19.85
CA GLY A 70 15.43 12.21 -19.94
C GLY A 70 16.16 12.40 -18.60
N GLU A 71 15.45 12.31 -17.48
CA GLU A 71 16.03 12.57 -16.15
C GLU A 71 16.86 11.38 -15.64
N THR A 72 17.83 11.65 -14.76
CA THR A 72 18.64 10.60 -14.13
C THR A 72 17.81 9.89 -13.07
N LEU A 73 17.58 8.60 -13.25
CA LEU A 73 16.81 7.76 -12.33
C LEU A 73 17.69 6.99 -11.36
N VAL A 74 18.88 6.59 -11.79
CA VAL A 74 19.88 5.95 -10.92
C VAL A 74 21.24 6.54 -11.23
N ASP A 75 22.02 6.89 -10.21
CA ASP A 75 23.42 7.28 -10.33
C ASP A 75 24.22 6.52 -9.27
N VAL A 76 25.21 5.74 -9.68
CA VAL A 76 26.05 4.96 -8.77
C VAL A 76 27.49 5.39 -8.97
N GLN A 77 28.11 5.85 -7.89
CA GLN A 77 29.48 6.33 -7.95
C GLN A 77 30.44 5.20 -8.35
N GLN A 78 30.31 4.05 -7.71
CA GLN A 78 31.14 2.88 -7.99
C GLN A 78 30.41 1.58 -7.66
N ILE A 79 30.60 0.57 -8.51
CA ILE A 79 30.26 -0.83 -8.22
C ILE A 79 31.56 -1.62 -8.27
N SER A 80 31.89 -2.31 -7.18
CA SER A 80 33.08 -3.15 -7.12
C SER A 80 32.74 -4.58 -6.73
N SER A 81 33.56 -5.54 -7.13
CA SER A 81 33.49 -6.90 -6.62
C SER A 81 34.82 -7.37 -6.08
N THR A 82 34.80 -8.09 -4.94
CA THR A 82 36.00 -8.65 -4.31
C THR A 82 36.67 -9.75 -5.14
N ARG A 83 35.97 -10.26 -6.16
CA ARG A 83 36.43 -11.37 -6.99
C ARG A 83 36.48 -11.01 -8.48
N SER A 84 37.28 -11.80 -9.19
CA SER A 84 37.37 -11.74 -10.65
C SER A 84 36.22 -12.46 -11.35
N LEU A 85 36.01 -12.15 -12.63
CA LEU A 85 35.00 -12.83 -13.45
C LEU A 85 35.17 -14.35 -13.47
N TRP A 86 36.41 -14.85 -13.49
CA TRP A 86 36.65 -16.30 -13.47
C TRP A 86 36.20 -16.95 -12.16
N SER A 87 36.46 -16.29 -11.03
CA SER A 87 36.01 -16.77 -9.72
C SER A 87 34.49 -16.83 -9.63
N ILE A 88 33.80 -15.82 -10.17
CA ILE A 88 32.33 -15.76 -10.20
C ILE A 88 31.77 -16.89 -11.09
N VAL A 89 32.32 -17.06 -12.30
CA VAL A 89 31.89 -18.13 -13.22
C VAL A 89 32.15 -19.53 -12.66
N THR A 90 33.20 -19.70 -11.85
CA THR A 90 33.50 -20.97 -11.16
C THR A 90 32.69 -21.18 -9.88
N GLY A 91 31.72 -20.30 -9.58
CA GLY A 91 30.79 -20.44 -8.46
C GLY A 91 31.38 -20.15 -7.09
N LYS A 92 32.52 -19.44 -7.00
CA LYS A 92 33.09 -19.03 -5.71
C LYS A 92 32.26 -17.92 -5.11
N GLU A 93 32.23 -17.88 -3.77
CA GLU A 93 31.59 -16.78 -3.05
C GLU A 93 32.30 -15.44 -3.33
N PHE A 94 31.51 -14.39 -3.52
CA PHE A 94 32.00 -13.05 -3.86
C PHE A 94 31.07 -11.96 -3.31
N ASP A 95 31.67 -10.80 -3.07
CA ASP A 95 30.95 -9.62 -2.61
C ASP A 95 30.85 -8.61 -3.75
N VAL A 96 29.77 -7.85 -3.75
CA VAL A 96 29.50 -6.72 -4.63
C VAL A 96 29.19 -5.54 -3.75
N VAL A 97 29.99 -4.47 -3.85
CA VAL A 97 29.79 -3.23 -3.10
C VAL A 97 29.35 -2.15 -4.07
N VAL A 98 28.21 -1.54 -3.78
CA VAL A 98 27.59 -0.42 -4.50
C VAL A 98 27.74 0.81 -3.63
N THR A 99 28.65 1.70 -4.01
CA THR A 99 29.00 2.89 -3.22
C THR A 99 28.17 4.08 -3.66
N ALA A 100 27.55 4.75 -2.68
CA ALA A 100 26.77 5.97 -2.85
C ALA A 100 25.73 5.91 -3.99
N PRO A 101 24.85 4.88 -4.03
CA PRO A 101 23.79 4.83 -5.02
C PRO A 101 22.75 5.92 -4.77
N PHE A 102 22.46 6.73 -5.77
CA PHE A 102 21.32 7.63 -5.82
C PHE A 102 20.19 7.00 -6.65
N VAL A 103 18.95 7.05 -6.17
CA VAL A 103 17.76 6.59 -6.90
C VAL A 103 16.65 7.64 -6.84
N ASP A 104 16.15 8.06 -8.00
CA ASP A 104 14.98 8.94 -8.10
C ASP A 104 13.68 8.13 -7.97
N CYS A 105 13.05 8.24 -6.80
CA CYS A 105 11.78 7.62 -6.46
C CYS A 105 10.64 8.66 -6.43
N LEU A 106 10.72 9.73 -7.22
CA LEU A 106 9.62 10.70 -7.33
C LEU A 106 8.44 10.15 -8.10
N MET A 107 7.26 10.70 -7.82
CA MET A 107 6.03 10.36 -8.55
C MET A 107 6.02 11.06 -9.90
N ALA A 108 5.77 10.30 -10.95
CA ALA A 108 5.43 10.80 -12.26
C ALA A 108 3.98 11.36 -12.28
N PRO A 109 3.60 12.13 -13.31
CA PRO A 109 2.25 12.71 -13.42
C PRO A 109 1.11 11.68 -13.43
N ASP A 110 1.41 10.44 -13.82
CA ASP A 110 0.50 9.29 -13.81
C ASP A 110 0.28 8.68 -12.41
N GLY A 111 0.98 9.18 -11.40
CA GLY A 111 0.92 8.70 -10.03
C GLY A 111 1.78 7.47 -9.74
N GLN A 112 2.58 6.99 -10.69
CA GLN A 112 3.57 5.93 -10.45
C GLN A 112 4.92 6.52 -10.04
N LEU A 113 5.73 5.78 -9.28
CA LEU A 113 7.12 6.16 -9.05
C LEU A 113 7.89 6.02 -10.35
N LYS A 114 8.67 7.03 -10.76
CA LYS A 114 9.42 7.02 -12.03
C LYS A 114 10.28 5.76 -12.19
N PHE A 115 10.98 5.36 -11.12
CA PHE A 115 11.78 4.14 -11.12
C PHE A 115 10.94 2.87 -11.37
N VAL A 116 9.78 2.75 -10.73
CA VAL A 116 8.86 1.61 -10.92
C VAL A 116 8.28 1.58 -12.33
N ARG A 117 7.97 2.76 -12.88
CA ARG A 117 7.51 2.92 -14.26
C ARG A 117 8.54 2.36 -15.24
N LEU A 118 9.82 2.73 -15.06
CA LEU A 118 10.91 2.19 -15.87
C LEU A 118 11.02 0.65 -15.72
N LEU A 119 10.99 0.10 -14.50
CA LEU A 119 11.08 -1.35 -14.29
C LEU A 119 9.92 -2.13 -14.93
N THR A 120 8.75 -1.51 -14.99
CA THR A 120 7.58 -2.06 -15.69
C THR A 120 7.80 -2.09 -17.20
N GLU A 121 8.37 -1.03 -17.78
CA GLU A 121 8.74 -1.01 -19.21
C GLU A 121 9.79 -2.07 -19.56
N TRP A 122 10.70 -2.37 -18.63
CA TRP A 122 11.70 -3.43 -18.78
C TRP A 122 11.09 -4.85 -18.69
N GLN A 123 9.80 -4.98 -18.36
CA GLN A 123 9.15 -6.25 -18.02
C GLN A 123 9.86 -7.02 -16.89
N VAL A 124 10.70 -6.33 -16.11
CA VAL A 124 11.31 -6.87 -14.89
C VAL A 124 10.19 -7.05 -13.87
N VAL A 125 9.34 -6.03 -13.75
CA VAL A 125 8.03 -6.16 -13.15
C VAL A 125 7.08 -6.58 -14.26
N ARG A 126 6.77 -7.88 -14.33
CA ARG A 126 5.72 -8.34 -15.23
C ARG A 126 4.38 -7.82 -14.72
N GLU A 127 3.76 -6.94 -15.50
CA GLU A 127 2.32 -6.79 -15.39
C GLU A 127 1.69 -8.12 -15.77
N ALA A 128 1.05 -8.80 -14.79
CA ALA A 128 0.05 -9.79 -15.09
C ALA A 128 -0.98 -9.08 -15.98
N LYS A 129 -1.03 -9.45 -17.25
CA LYS A 129 -2.04 -8.95 -18.20
C LYS A 129 -3.40 -9.38 -17.66
N ALA A 130 -4.06 -8.52 -16.89
CA ALA A 130 -5.43 -8.75 -16.48
C ALA A 130 -6.27 -8.83 -17.77
N HIS A 131 -6.93 -9.97 -18.01
CA HIS A 131 -7.86 -10.15 -19.12
C HIS A 131 -9.19 -9.44 -18.87
N HIS A 132 -9.15 -8.17 -18.46
CA HIS A 132 -10.36 -7.35 -18.33
C HIS A 132 -10.45 -6.42 -19.53
N LYS A 133 -11.52 -6.54 -20.31
CA LYS A 133 -11.86 -5.53 -21.32
C LYS A 133 -12.08 -4.21 -20.57
N PRO A 134 -11.36 -3.11 -20.89
CA PRO A 134 -11.61 -1.83 -20.26
C PRO A 134 -13.08 -1.47 -20.48
N HIS A 135 -13.82 -1.29 -19.38
CA HIS A 135 -15.14 -0.69 -19.45
C HIS A 135 -14.90 0.78 -19.81
N MET A 136 -15.11 1.14 -21.08
CA MET A 136 -15.06 2.54 -21.50
C MET A 136 -16.13 3.30 -20.72
N PRO A 137 -15.77 4.26 -19.85
CA PRO A 137 -16.76 5.19 -19.33
C PRO A 137 -17.33 6.00 -20.50
N PRO A 138 -18.58 6.47 -20.41
CA PRO A 138 -19.17 7.34 -21.41
C PRO A 138 -18.31 8.59 -21.59
N ASP A 139 -17.94 8.84 -22.84
CA ASP A 139 -17.07 9.91 -23.31
C ASP A 139 -17.68 11.28 -22.93
N ASN A 140 -17.22 11.84 -21.82
CA ASN A 140 -17.72 13.11 -21.29
C ASN A 140 -16.56 13.98 -20.74
N THR A 141 -15.38 13.83 -21.35
CA THR A 141 -14.23 14.69 -21.03
C THR A 141 -14.25 15.92 -21.93
N ALA A 142 -14.70 17.04 -21.38
CA ALA A 142 -14.34 18.34 -21.92
C ALA A 142 -12.81 18.45 -22.00
N PRO A 143 -12.24 19.05 -23.07
CA PRO A 143 -10.80 19.20 -23.22
C PRO A 143 -10.23 19.97 -22.03
N VAL A 144 -9.37 19.30 -21.26
CA VAL A 144 -8.63 19.92 -20.16
C VAL A 144 -7.55 20.80 -20.79
N ASP A 145 -7.65 22.10 -20.57
CA ASP A 145 -6.76 23.11 -21.13
C ASP A 145 -5.31 22.89 -20.62
N PRO A 146 -4.36 22.50 -21.49
CA PRO A 146 -3.00 22.12 -21.07
C PRO A 146 -2.17 23.32 -20.58
N ALA A 147 -2.68 24.55 -20.69
CA ALA A 147 -1.96 25.77 -20.35
C ALA A 147 -2.08 26.20 -18.86
N ALA A 148 -2.95 25.58 -18.06
CA ALA A 148 -3.42 26.21 -16.81
C ALA A 148 -2.73 25.78 -15.49
N SER A 149 -1.66 24.97 -15.49
CA SER A 149 -1.02 24.60 -14.23
C SER A 149 0.46 24.26 -14.36
N LYS A 150 1.33 25.27 -14.24
CA LYS A 150 2.68 25.07 -13.70
C LYS A 150 2.56 24.84 -12.19
N ALA A 151 1.88 23.79 -11.77
CA ALA A 151 1.92 23.38 -10.37
C ALA A 151 3.38 23.11 -10.01
N LYS A 152 3.87 23.78 -8.96
CA LYS A 152 5.14 23.44 -8.32
C LYS A 152 5.10 21.93 -8.06
N GLY A 153 6.05 21.18 -8.62
CA GLY A 153 6.12 19.73 -8.43
C GLY A 153 6.11 19.36 -6.95
N PRO A 154 5.68 18.14 -6.59
CA PRO A 154 5.70 17.69 -5.20
C PRO A 154 7.11 17.90 -4.62
N GLU A 155 7.17 18.49 -3.43
CA GLU A 155 8.43 18.73 -2.75
C GLU A 155 9.11 17.40 -2.43
N SER A 156 10.41 17.36 -2.66
CA SER A 156 11.20 16.13 -2.57
C SER A 156 12.27 16.26 -1.50
N ALA A 157 12.48 15.19 -0.74
CA ALA A 157 13.50 15.12 0.29
C ALA A 157 14.40 13.88 0.10
N PRO A 158 15.72 13.99 0.35
CA PRO A 158 16.60 12.83 0.34
C PRO A 158 16.36 11.95 1.58
N LEU A 159 16.43 10.64 1.38
CA LEU A 159 16.39 9.61 2.40
C LEU A 159 17.69 8.81 2.31
N ASN A 160 18.45 8.71 3.39
CA ASN A 160 19.65 7.87 3.41
C ASN A 160 19.21 6.41 3.39
N PHE A 161 19.82 5.59 2.54
CA PHE A 161 19.54 4.17 2.52
C PHE A 161 20.79 3.31 2.48
N THR A 162 20.70 2.18 3.17
CA THR A 162 21.64 1.07 3.06
C THR A 162 20.87 -0.17 2.66
N ALA A 163 21.51 -1.05 1.91
CA ALA A 163 20.91 -2.34 1.58
C ALA A 163 21.94 -3.44 1.60
N GLU A 164 21.53 -4.63 2.03
CA GLU A 164 22.35 -5.83 1.90
C GLU A 164 21.55 -7.01 1.37
N GLY A 165 22.22 -7.87 0.61
CA GLY A 165 21.60 -8.99 -0.06
C GLY A 165 22.50 -10.21 -0.08
N ARG A 166 22.09 -11.30 0.56
CA ARG A 166 22.81 -12.58 0.51
C ARG A 166 22.11 -13.54 -0.43
N LEU A 167 22.67 -13.71 -1.62
CA LEU A 167 22.13 -14.39 -2.77
C LEU A 167 22.97 -15.63 -3.11
N MET A 168 22.69 -16.79 -2.52
CA MET A 168 23.45 -18.03 -2.78
C MET A 168 24.96 -17.85 -2.55
N THR A 169 25.73 -17.55 -3.60
CA THR A 169 27.18 -17.32 -3.58
C THR A 169 27.56 -15.83 -3.66
N ALA A 170 26.61 -14.91 -3.78
CA ALA A 170 26.88 -13.48 -3.89
C ALA A 170 26.40 -12.74 -2.64
N GLN A 171 27.22 -11.84 -2.12
CA GLN A 171 26.81 -10.86 -1.12
C GLN A 171 26.79 -9.48 -1.79
N LEU A 172 25.68 -8.77 -1.67
CA LEU A 172 25.50 -7.43 -2.19
C LEU A 172 25.44 -6.47 -1.01
N TYR A 173 26.19 -5.39 -1.08
CA TYR A 173 26.19 -4.30 -0.12
C TYR A 173 25.99 -2.99 -0.86
N ALA A 174 25.04 -2.18 -0.43
CA ALA A 174 24.84 -0.81 -0.86
C ALA A 174 25.00 0.09 0.37
N SER A 175 26.03 0.93 0.35
CA SER A 175 26.31 1.88 1.44
C SER A 175 26.18 3.32 0.97
N ASP A 176 25.85 4.20 1.91
CA ASP A 176 25.80 5.66 1.70
C ASP A 176 24.82 6.07 0.57
N GLY A 177 23.78 5.25 0.36
CA GLY A 177 22.81 5.48 -0.68
C GLY A 177 21.85 6.62 -0.35
N VAL A 178 21.28 7.23 -1.38
CA VAL A 178 20.25 8.26 -1.26
C VAL A 178 19.05 7.91 -2.13
N LEU A 179 17.87 7.80 -1.54
CA LEU A 179 16.60 7.73 -2.26
C LEU A 179 15.98 9.13 -2.29
N GLN A 180 15.67 9.64 -3.48
CA GLN A 180 14.89 10.87 -3.61
C GLN A 180 13.42 10.53 -3.53
N LEU A 181 12.75 10.93 -2.44
CA LEU A 181 11.34 10.64 -2.21
C LEU A 181 10.51 11.92 -2.16
N PRO A 182 9.19 11.83 -2.42
CA PRO A 182 8.25 12.85 -1.96
C PRO A 182 8.40 13.06 -0.45
N ILE A 183 8.34 14.32 -0.01
CA ILE A 183 8.55 14.69 1.41
C ILE A 183 7.60 13.94 2.35
N GLU A 184 6.37 13.66 1.92
CA GLU A 184 5.40 12.91 2.71
C GLU A 184 5.83 11.46 2.92
N LEU A 185 6.44 10.82 1.93
CA LEU A 185 6.95 9.45 2.06
C LEU A 185 8.22 9.43 2.92
N GLN A 186 9.10 10.41 2.77
CA GLN A 186 10.27 10.55 3.63
C GLN A 186 9.86 10.71 5.09
N GLN A 187 8.84 11.54 5.40
CA GLN A 187 8.30 11.69 6.76
C GLN A 187 7.65 10.41 7.32
N VAL A 188 7.19 9.50 6.46
CA VAL A 188 6.62 8.20 6.88
C VAL A 188 7.73 7.19 7.16
N VAL A 189 8.81 7.21 6.38
CA VAL A 189 9.92 6.26 6.53
C VAL A 189 10.92 6.71 7.59
N GLY A 190 11.19 8.01 7.70
CA GLY A 190 12.25 8.62 8.51
C GLY A 190 13.40 9.13 7.66
N GLU A 191 14.56 9.39 8.28
CA GLU A 191 15.77 9.85 7.58
C GLU A 191 16.66 8.70 7.09
N ASN A 192 16.49 7.51 7.67
CA ASN A 192 17.33 6.35 7.42
C ASN A 192 16.49 5.11 7.10
N LEU A 193 16.84 4.42 6.02
CA LEU A 193 16.24 3.17 5.58
C LEU A 193 17.32 2.09 5.44
N HIS A 194 17.07 0.93 6.01
CA HIS A 194 17.88 -0.27 5.84
C HIS A 194 17.03 -1.39 5.28
N ALA A 195 17.52 -2.05 4.22
CA ALA A 195 16.84 -3.20 3.63
C ALA A 195 17.80 -4.40 3.54
N ALA A 196 17.34 -5.56 4.00
CA ALA A 196 18.10 -6.80 3.94
C ALA A 196 17.32 -7.87 3.15
N VAL A 197 18.02 -8.60 2.29
CA VAL A 197 17.45 -9.72 1.52
C VAL A 197 18.28 -10.97 1.71
N LEU A 198 17.68 -12.03 2.24
CA LEU A 198 18.31 -13.33 2.43
C LEU A 198 17.64 -14.34 1.50
N ILE A 199 18.39 -14.94 0.58
CA ILE A 199 17.90 -15.97 -0.34
C ILE A 199 18.69 -17.26 -0.16
N GLY A 200 17.97 -18.35 0.05
CA GLY A 200 18.51 -19.69 0.17
C GLY A 200 18.54 -20.20 1.61
N ALA A 201 18.40 -21.52 1.76
CA ALA A 201 18.32 -22.17 3.06
C ALA A 201 19.62 -22.05 3.88
N LYS A 202 20.78 -22.00 3.22
CA LYS A 202 22.08 -21.77 3.88
C LYS A 202 22.11 -20.38 4.52
N ASN A 203 21.97 -19.33 3.70
CA ASN A 203 22.02 -17.94 4.16
C ASN A 203 20.98 -17.64 5.25
N LEU A 204 19.78 -18.19 5.15
CA LEU A 204 18.78 -18.03 6.21
C LEU A 204 19.18 -18.71 7.53
N ARG A 205 19.87 -19.84 7.50
CA ARG A 205 20.34 -20.50 8.74
C ARG A 205 21.52 -19.79 9.36
N ASP A 206 22.43 -19.34 8.50
CA ASP A 206 23.70 -18.75 8.94
C ASP A 206 23.48 -17.30 9.43
N ASP A 207 22.57 -16.55 8.80
CA ASP A 207 22.55 -15.09 8.92
C ASP A 207 21.23 -14.50 9.42
N ALA A 208 20.11 -15.24 9.46
CA ALA A 208 18.82 -14.64 9.81
C ALA A 208 18.77 -14.03 11.22
N ALA A 209 19.55 -14.57 12.16
CA ALA A 209 19.64 -14.06 13.52
C ALA A 209 20.20 -12.62 13.56
N ASP A 210 21.13 -12.28 12.66
CA ASP A 210 21.73 -10.94 12.56
C ASP A 210 20.68 -9.89 12.16
N PHE A 211 19.58 -10.33 11.52
CA PHE A 211 18.47 -9.49 11.07
C PHE A 211 17.22 -9.61 11.95
N GLY A 212 17.29 -10.32 13.07
CA GLY A 212 16.13 -10.56 13.94
C GLY A 212 15.03 -11.42 13.30
N VAL A 213 15.38 -12.23 12.29
CA VAL A 213 14.45 -13.08 11.55
C VAL A 213 14.46 -14.49 12.11
N ASP A 214 13.27 -15.05 12.37
CA ASP A 214 13.13 -16.49 12.67
C ASP A 214 13.30 -17.32 11.38
N ALA A 215 14.40 -18.08 11.30
CA ALA A 215 14.67 -19.04 10.24
C ALA A 215 14.34 -20.50 10.60
N GLY A 216 13.78 -20.77 11.78
CA GLY A 216 13.50 -22.13 12.25
C GLY A 216 12.50 -22.91 11.40
N TRP A 217 11.81 -22.25 10.48
CA TRP A 217 10.90 -22.86 9.52
C TRP A 217 11.59 -23.46 8.30
N VAL A 218 12.80 -23.02 7.96
CA VAL A 218 13.52 -23.46 6.76
C VAL A 218 13.77 -24.96 6.77
N ASP A 219 14.06 -25.54 7.95
CA ASP A 219 14.29 -26.98 8.11
C ASP A 219 12.98 -27.78 8.34
N LYS A 220 11.96 -27.15 8.93
CA LYS A 220 10.73 -27.83 9.38
C LYS A 220 9.64 -27.85 8.30
N GLN A 221 9.57 -26.80 7.49
CA GLN A 221 8.52 -26.65 6.48
C GLN A 221 9.06 -27.07 5.12
N ARG A 222 8.47 -28.12 4.55
CA ARG A 222 8.77 -28.47 3.16
C ARG A 222 8.31 -27.35 2.26
N ALA A 223 9.13 -27.02 1.25
CA ALA A 223 8.71 -26.14 0.18
C ALA A 223 7.35 -26.62 -0.33
N PRO A 224 6.34 -25.74 -0.43
CA PRO A 224 5.02 -26.12 -0.89
C PRO A 224 5.15 -26.79 -2.25
N LYS A 225 4.51 -27.95 -2.42
CA LYS A 225 4.39 -28.59 -3.73
C LYS A 225 3.79 -27.58 -4.68
N ALA A 226 4.33 -27.47 -5.90
CA ALA A 226 3.95 -26.47 -6.90
C ALA A 226 2.46 -26.10 -6.77
N GLY A 227 2.24 -24.88 -6.27
CA GLY A 227 0.91 -24.42 -5.84
C GLY A 227 -0.05 -24.32 -7.02
N ALA A 228 -1.33 -24.06 -6.71
CA ALA A 228 -2.40 -23.89 -7.68
C ALA A 228 -1.99 -23.05 -8.92
N ALA A 229 -2.65 -23.33 -10.04
CA ALA A 229 -2.30 -22.80 -11.37
C ALA A 229 -1.91 -21.31 -11.33
N GLY A 230 -0.66 -21.00 -11.71
CA GLY A 230 -0.14 -19.62 -11.79
C GLY A 230 1.00 -19.28 -10.81
N MET A 231 1.16 -20.01 -9.70
CA MET A 231 2.18 -19.68 -8.68
C MET A 231 3.61 -20.08 -9.07
N GLY A 232 3.79 -20.90 -10.10
CA GLY A 232 5.10 -21.38 -10.51
C GLY A 232 5.71 -22.41 -9.56
N ARG A 233 6.92 -22.87 -9.89
CA ARG A 233 7.67 -23.83 -9.06
C ARG A 233 8.40 -23.08 -7.95
N ALA A 234 8.28 -23.51 -6.70
CA ALA A 234 9.11 -23.03 -5.61
C ALA A 234 10.60 -23.31 -5.89
N LEU A 235 11.44 -22.31 -5.64
CA LEU A 235 12.88 -22.33 -5.89
C LEU A 235 13.61 -22.31 -4.54
N ASP A 236 13.67 -21.14 -3.90
CA ASP A 236 14.50 -20.92 -2.72
C ASP A 236 13.71 -20.20 -1.63
N PRO A 237 13.89 -20.57 -0.35
CA PRO A 237 13.35 -19.77 0.74
C PRO A 237 13.97 -18.36 0.69
N THR A 238 13.17 -17.35 0.96
CA THR A 238 13.55 -15.94 0.83
C THR A 238 12.92 -15.14 1.95
N VAL A 239 13.71 -14.25 2.55
CA VAL A 239 13.24 -13.25 3.49
C VAL A 239 13.72 -11.87 3.04
N VAL A 240 12.82 -10.89 3.11
CA VAL A 240 13.12 -9.48 2.94
C VAL A 240 12.72 -8.77 4.23
N VAL A 241 13.66 -8.01 4.78
CA VAL A 241 13.45 -7.17 5.96
C VAL A 241 13.69 -5.72 5.56
N VAL A 242 12.82 -4.83 6.02
CA VAL A 242 12.96 -3.40 5.82
C VAL A 242 12.80 -2.73 7.18
N ASN A 243 13.84 -2.03 7.62
CA ASN A 243 13.85 -1.31 8.88
C ASN A 243 14.16 0.16 8.62
N SER A 244 13.40 1.05 9.23
CA SER A 244 13.63 2.49 9.23
C SER A 244 13.24 3.05 10.59
N GLU A 245 13.37 4.36 10.78
CA GLU A 245 12.99 5.02 12.04
C GLU A 245 11.52 4.81 12.40
N HIS A 246 10.66 4.72 11.39
CA HIS A 246 9.21 4.66 11.56
C HIS A 246 8.57 3.44 10.91
N VAL A 247 9.31 2.58 10.20
CA VAL A 247 8.75 1.43 9.49
C VAL A 247 9.62 0.20 9.74
N ASN A 248 9.00 -0.86 10.25
CA ASN A 248 9.60 -2.18 10.31
C ASN A 248 8.70 -3.14 9.53
N ALA A 249 9.20 -3.75 8.47
CA ALA A 249 8.44 -4.67 7.64
C ALA A 249 9.23 -5.94 7.40
N GLU A 250 8.53 -7.08 7.44
CA GLU A 250 9.09 -8.39 7.15
C GLU A 250 8.21 -9.12 6.15
N LEU A 251 8.86 -9.68 5.15
CA LEU A 251 8.26 -10.56 4.17
C LEU A 251 9.07 -11.85 4.10
N SER A 252 8.42 -13.00 4.27
CA SER A 252 9.09 -14.31 4.28
C SER A 252 8.29 -15.35 3.51
N GLY A 253 8.99 -16.20 2.75
CA GLY A 253 8.35 -17.19 1.88
C GLY A 253 9.33 -17.95 1.00
N TRP A 254 8.84 -18.45 -0.12
CA TRP A 254 9.62 -19.15 -1.15
C TRP A 254 9.56 -18.39 -2.46
N ARG A 255 10.71 -18.02 -3.00
CA ARG A 255 10.82 -17.51 -4.36
C ARG A 255 10.31 -18.59 -5.31
N THR A 256 9.49 -18.22 -6.26
CA THR A 256 8.95 -19.11 -7.28
C THR A 256 9.42 -18.67 -8.66
N SER A 257 9.13 -19.46 -9.69
CA SER A 257 9.39 -19.06 -11.08
C SER A 257 8.55 -17.88 -11.57
N THR A 258 7.48 -17.49 -10.85
CA THR A 258 6.59 -16.39 -11.23
C THR A 258 6.53 -15.25 -10.23
N GLY A 259 7.16 -15.38 -9.06
CA GLY A 259 7.08 -14.39 -7.99
C GLY A 259 7.58 -14.93 -6.66
N LEU A 260 6.84 -14.68 -5.59
CA LEU A 260 7.16 -15.05 -4.23
C LEU A 260 5.92 -15.57 -3.52
N LEU A 261 5.99 -16.80 -3.02
CA LEU A 261 4.93 -17.42 -2.24
C LEU A 261 5.20 -17.21 -0.76
N LEU A 262 4.37 -16.43 -0.10
CA LEU A 262 4.51 -16.06 1.30
C LEU A 262 4.19 -17.23 2.23
N ARG A 263 4.93 -17.30 3.34
CA ARG A 263 4.67 -18.22 4.45
C ARG A 263 3.62 -17.67 5.42
N LYS A 264 3.64 -16.35 5.60
CA LYS A 264 2.76 -15.58 6.47
C LYS A 264 2.39 -14.27 5.76
N PRO A 265 1.27 -13.62 6.13
CA PRO A 265 0.98 -12.26 5.66
C PRO A 265 2.19 -11.34 5.87
N VAL A 266 2.41 -10.42 4.94
CA VAL A 266 3.42 -9.39 5.10
C VAL A 266 3.00 -8.53 6.29
N SER A 267 3.84 -8.45 7.31
CA SER A 267 3.56 -7.61 8.48
C SER A 267 4.46 -6.40 8.45
N ALA A 268 3.85 -5.21 8.57
CA ALA A 268 4.53 -3.95 8.77
C ALA A 268 4.06 -3.32 10.09
N SER A 269 5.00 -2.74 10.81
CA SER A 269 4.78 -1.95 12.01
C SER A 269 5.22 -0.54 11.68
N VAL A 270 4.27 0.40 11.68
CA VAL A 270 4.51 1.77 11.23
C VAL A 270 4.22 2.74 12.36
N ASP A 271 5.19 3.55 12.74
CA ASP A 271 4.97 4.64 13.67
C ASP A 271 4.05 5.67 13.02
N TYR A 272 3.02 6.03 13.76
CA TYR A 272 2.02 6.95 13.31
C TYR A 272 2.60 8.36 13.27
N THR A 273 2.76 8.88 12.06
CA THR A 273 3.09 10.28 11.82
C THR A 273 1.87 11.02 11.25
N PRO A 274 1.71 12.33 11.49
CA PRO A 274 0.68 13.12 10.81
C PRO A 274 0.78 13.05 9.27
N ALA A 275 1.98 12.81 8.74
CA ALA A 275 2.19 12.59 7.31
C ALA A 275 1.55 11.27 6.84
N LEU A 276 1.72 10.17 7.61
CA LEU A 276 1.08 8.88 7.34
C LEU A 276 -0.44 9.01 7.30
N ALA A 277 -1.00 9.73 8.27
CA ALA A 277 -2.42 10.00 8.36
C ALA A 277 -2.97 10.69 7.10
N LYS A 278 -2.31 11.79 6.72
CA LYS A 278 -2.68 12.58 5.55
C LYS A 278 -2.51 11.80 4.24
N PHE A 279 -1.47 10.98 4.13
CA PHE A 279 -1.13 10.28 2.89
C PHE A 279 -1.92 8.97 2.69
N TYR A 280 -2.08 8.17 3.74
CA TYR A 280 -2.68 6.83 3.67
C TYR A 280 -4.09 6.75 4.26
N LEU A 281 -4.32 7.23 5.49
CA LEU A 281 -5.63 7.07 6.14
C LEU A 281 -6.72 7.82 5.39
N SER A 282 -6.43 9.00 4.84
CA SER A 282 -7.36 9.77 4.01
C SER A 282 -7.86 8.99 2.78
N ARG A 283 -7.02 8.12 2.20
CA ARG A 283 -7.36 7.30 1.02
C ARG A 283 -8.23 6.10 1.37
N ILE A 284 -8.06 5.54 2.57
CA ILE A 284 -8.83 4.38 3.05
C ILE A 284 -10.17 4.83 3.65
N ASN A 285 -10.14 5.94 4.39
CA ASN A 285 -11.28 6.45 5.13
C ASN A 285 -11.26 8.00 5.16
N PRO A 286 -12.15 8.67 4.41
CA PRO A 286 -12.22 10.13 4.38
C PRO A 286 -12.56 10.79 5.73
N LEU A 287 -13.16 10.06 6.68
CA LEU A 287 -13.42 10.59 8.03
C LEU A 287 -12.13 10.75 8.85
N LEU A 288 -11.07 10.04 8.45
CA LEU A 288 -9.76 10.09 9.11
C LEU A 288 -8.79 11.05 8.44
N ALA A 289 -9.20 11.73 7.36
CA ALA A 289 -8.33 12.63 6.62
C ALA A 289 -7.80 13.81 7.46
N ASP A 290 -8.61 14.27 8.42
CA ASP A 290 -8.27 15.36 9.34
C ASP A 290 -7.70 14.87 10.68
N SER A 291 -7.12 13.66 10.71
CA SER A 291 -6.50 13.11 11.93
C SER A 291 -5.19 13.84 12.25
N VAL A 292 -5.04 14.22 13.52
CA VAL A 292 -3.96 15.13 13.97
C VAL A 292 -2.87 14.37 14.72
N SER A 293 -3.23 13.34 15.49
CA SER A 293 -2.27 12.51 16.23
C SER A 293 -2.85 11.14 16.61
N VAL A 294 -2.01 10.20 17.04
CA VAL A 294 -2.38 8.97 17.77
C VAL A 294 -2.08 9.19 19.25
N GLU A 295 -3.02 8.84 20.13
CA GLU A 295 -2.88 9.06 21.58
C GLU A 295 -2.24 7.86 22.31
N GLU A 296 -2.50 6.64 21.85
CA GLU A 296 -2.03 5.40 22.49
C GLU A 296 -1.28 4.52 21.49
N GLY A 297 -0.11 4.05 21.90
CA GLY A 297 0.66 3.02 21.21
C GLY A 297 1.65 3.52 20.17
N GLY A 298 1.47 4.72 19.60
CA GLY A 298 2.41 5.36 18.65
C GLY A 298 2.66 4.60 17.35
N THR A 299 2.38 3.31 17.30
CA THR A 299 2.73 2.37 16.25
C THR A 299 1.49 1.61 15.81
N VAL A 300 1.25 1.58 14.51
CA VAL A 300 0.14 0.92 13.85
C VAL A 300 0.66 -0.33 13.17
N ARG A 301 0.06 -1.48 13.50
CA ARG A 301 0.34 -2.74 12.80
C ARG A 301 -0.54 -2.85 11.56
N VAL A 302 0.10 -3.13 10.42
CA VAL A 302 -0.54 -3.41 9.12
C VAL A 302 -0.14 -4.81 8.68
N ASP A 303 -1.11 -5.68 8.46
CA ASP A 303 -0.89 -7.00 7.85
C ASP A 303 -1.45 -6.99 6.42
N VAL A 304 -0.66 -7.41 5.44
CA VAL A 304 -1.04 -7.48 4.02
C VAL A 304 -1.00 -8.93 3.57
N THR A 305 -2.15 -9.46 3.17
CA THR A 305 -2.30 -10.84 2.70
C THR A 305 -2.60 -10.81 1.19
N PRO A 306 -1.66 -11.19 0.33
CA PRO A 306 -1.92 -11.28 -1.10
C PRO A 306 -2.90 -12.41 -1.41
N LEU A 307 -3.62 -12.28 -2.52
CA LEU A 307 -4.44 -13.36 -3.03
C LEU A 307 -3.58 -14.63 -3.25
N HIS A 308 -4.02 -15.74 -2.65
CA HIS A 308 -3.28 -17.01 -2.62
C HIS A 308 -1.87 -16.94 -2.03
N ASP A 309 -1.60 -15.95 -1.17
CA ASP A 309 -0.30 -15.73 -0.55
C ASP A 309 0.84 -15.55 -1.58
N HIS A 310 0.55 -15.17 -2.83
CA HIS A 310 1.55 -15.04 -3.89
C HIS A 310 1.71 -13.59 -4.35
N VAL A 311 2.95 -13.13 -4.45
CA VAL A 311 3.30 -11.79 -4.94
C VAL A 311 4.10 -11.94 -6.24
N PRO A 312 3.76 -11.23 -7.32
CA PRO A 312 2.70 -10.23 -7.41
C PRO A 312 1.29 -10.82 -7.44
N ALA A 313 0.35 -10.16 -6.75
CA ALA A 313 -1.06 -10.57 -6.68
C ALA A 313 -1.99 -9.70 -7.56
N GLU A 314 -3.18 -10.22 -7.86
CA GLU A 314 -4.29 -9.46 -8.45
C GLU A 314 -5.02 -8.60 -7.41
N SER A 315 -5.09 -9.07 -6.16
CA SER A 315 -5.64 -8.34 -5.02
C SER A 315 -4.82 -8.59 -3.75
N LEU A 316 -4.87 -7.62 -2.84
CA LEU A 316 -4.22 -7.63 -1.55
C LEU A 316 -5.26 -7.33 -0.47
N ALA A 317 -5.45 -8.23 0.50
CA ALA A 317 -6.23 -7.95 1.68
C ALA A 317 -5.34 -7.24 2.72
N VAL A 318 -5.62 -5.97 2.98
CA VAL A 318 -4.93 -5.14 3.96
C VAL A 318 -5.76 -5.10 5.24
N ARG A 319 -5.12 -5.42 6.37
CA ARG A 319 -5.70 -5.28 7.70
C ARG A 319 -4.87 -4.31 8.51
N VAL A 320 -5.51 -3.27 9.03
CA VAL A 320 -4.91 -2.32 9.96
C VAL A 320 -5.47 -2.60 11.35
N ALA A 321 -4.58 -2.70 12.35
CA ALA A 321 -4.97 -2.95 13.72
C ALA A 321 -5.86 -1.81 14.28
N PRO A 322 -6.75 -2.10 15.25
CA PRO A 322 -7.47 -1.08 16.00
C PRO A 322 -6.51 -0.05 16.58
N MET A 323 -6.89 1.23 16.54
CA MET A 323 -6.09 2.34 17.05
C MET A 323 -6.95 3.43 17.67
N LYS A 324 -6.35 4.17 18.61
CA LYS A 324 -6.92 5.37 19.23
C LYS A 324 -6.31 6.63 18.60
N LEU A 325 -7.15 7.39 17.91
CA LEU A 325 -6.80 8.60 17.18
C LEU A 325 -7.28 9.84 17.93
N VAL A 326 -6.59 10.95 17.73
CA VAL A 326 -7.09 12.29 18.00
C VAL A 326 -7.32 12.97 16.66
N VAL A 327 -8.57 13.21 16.36
CA VAL A 327 -8.99 13.85 15.12
C VAL A 327 -9.31 15.31 15.39
N GLY A 328 -8.91 16.17 14.46
CA GLY A 328 -9.48 17.51 14.37
C GLY A 328 -10.96 17.40 14.04
N ARG A 329 -11.73 18.43 14.38
CA ARG A 329 -13.12 18.52 13.93
C ARG A 329 -13.16 18.84 12.44
N GLY A 330 -12.99 17.81 11.61
CA GLY A 330 -13.18 17.88 10.17
C GLY A 330 -14.64 18.13 9.80
N ASN A 331 -14.88 18.59 8.57
CA ASN A 331 -16.22 18.91 8.08
C ASN A 331 -17.16 17.69 8.18
N LEU A 332 -16.71 16.51 7.76
CA LEU A 332 -17.54 15.31 7.74
C LEU A 332 -17.97 14.84 9.13
N LEU A 333 -17.01 14.75 10.06
CA LEU A 333 -17.28 14.30 11.43
C LEU A 333 -18.11 15.34 12.18
N GLY A 334 -17.79 16.62 11.99
CA GLY A 334 -18.54 17.75 12.53
C GLY A 334 -20.00 17.75 12.06
N ASP A 335 -20.24 17.52 10.77
CA ASP A 335 -21.57 17.44 10.16
C ASP A 335 -22.34 16.21 10.66
N ALA A 336 -21.69 15.05 10.76
CA ALA A 336 -22.30 13.83 11.29
C ALA A 336 -22.80 14.03 12.73
N ILE A 337 -21.95 14.58 13.59
CA ILE A 337 -22.29 14.89 14.99
C ILE A 337 -23.38 15.97 15.02
N GLY A 338 -23.27 17.02 14.21
CA GLY A 338 -24.25 18.11 14.12
C GLY A 338 -25.65 17.60 13.71
N MET A 339 -25.72 16.70 12.74
CA MET A 339 -26.96 16.06 12.31
C MET A 339 -27.63 15.28 13.45
N LEU A 340 -26.85 14.69 14.37
CA LEU A 340 -27.38 13.92 15.50
C LEU A 340 -27.83 14.77 16.69
N GLN A 341 -27.52 16.07 16.72
CA GLN A 341 -27.89 16.97 17.83
C GLN A 341 -29.39 17.35 17.87
N LEU A 342 -30.24 16.72 17.06
CA LEU A 342 -31.62 17.11 16.79
C LEU A 342 -32.60 17.13 17.98
N ARG A 343 -32.23 16.79 19.23
CA ARG A 343 -33.26 16.72 20.28
C ARG A 343 -32.89 17.05 21.73
N ASP A 344 -31.74 16.61 22.26
CA ASP A 344 -31.56 16.62 23.73
C ASP A 344 -30.35 17.41 24.27
N GLY A 345 -29.59 18.12 23.43
CA GLY A 345 -28.43 18.92 23.88
C GLY A 345 -27.28 18.14 24.56
N ARG A 346 -27.47 16.83 24.83
CA ARG A 346 -26.49 15.94 25.47
C ARG A 346 -25.21 15.77 24.64
N LEU A 347 -25.34 15.81 23.31
CA LEU A 347 -24.21 15.82 22.37
C LEU A 347 -23.56 17.21 22.21
N GLY A 348 -24.18 18.28 22.73
CA GLY A 348 -23.67 19.66 22.59
C GLY A 348 -22.33 19.91 23.31
N LYS A 349 -21.89 19.00 24.19
CA LYS A 349 -20.53 19.06 24.76
C LYS A 349 -19.46 18.60 23.79
N LEU A 350 -19.74 17.58 22.96
CA LEU A 350 -18.83 17.13 21.89
C LEU A 350 -18.64 18.24 20.85
N ASP A 351 -19.69 19.03 20.62
CA ASP A 351 -19.67 20.18 19.71
C ASP A 351 -18.60 21.23 20.08
N LYS A 352 -18.34 21.40 21.38
CA LYS A 352 -17.38 22.42 21.87
C LYS A 352 -15.93 21.93 21.88
N MET A 353 -15.70 20.63 21.65
CA MET A 353 -14.35 20.06 21.68
C MET A 353 -13.65 20.27 20.33
N LYS A 354 -12.50 20.96 20.36
CA LYS A 354 -11.67 21.19 19.16
C LYS A 354 -10.96 19.91 18.68
N ARG A 355 -10.80 18.94 19.58
CA ARG A 355 -10.14 17.65 19.34
C ARG A 355 -11.06 16.56 19.86
N LEU A 356 -11.21 15.51 19.09
CA LEU A 356 -12.05 14.38 19.42
C LEU A 356 -11.18 13.13 19.48
N GLU A 357 -11.27 12.41 20.60
CA GLU A 357 -10.75 11.04 20.68
C GLU A 357 -11.63 10.13 19.81
N VAL A 358 -11.01 9.30 18.99
CA VAL A 358 -11.68 8.34 18.13
C VAL A 358 -11.02 6.98 18.24
N TRP A 359 -11.78 5.99 18.69
CA TRP A 359 -11.37 4.59 18.66
C TRP A 359 -11.85 3.97 17.37
N THR A 360 -10.97 3.22 16.71
CA THR A 360 -11.27 2.50 15.47
C THR A 360 -11.34 1.00 15.76
N SER A 361 -12.26 0.28 15.11
CA SER A 361 -12.12 -1.17 14.96
C SER A 361 -10.95 -1.50 14.03
N ALA A 362 -10.62 -2.79 13.90
CA ALA A 362 -9.69 -3.21 12.86
C ALA A 362 -10.24 -2.78 11.49
N ALA A 363 -9.41 -2.13 10.68
CA ALA A 363 -9.79 -1.77 9.32
C ALA A 363 -9.40 -2.89 8.37
N HIS A 364 -10.31 -3.27 7.49
CA HIS A 364 -10.05 -4.28 6.47
C HIS A 364 -10.36 -3.67 5.10
N ALA A 365 -9.41 -3.76 4.18
CA ALA A 365 -9.57 -3.30 2.81
C ALA A 365 -9.03 -4.34 1.84
N GLU A 366 -9.65 -4.45 0.67
CA GLU A 366 -9.17 -5.25 -0.44
C GLU A 366 -8.68 -4.27 -1.52
N VAL A 367 -7.38 -4.28 -1.78
CA VAL A 367 -6.73 -3.44 -2.79
C VAL A 367 -6.56 -4.27 -4.05
N PHE A 368 -7.23 -3.87 -5.11
CA PHE A 368 -7.13 -4.54 -6.40
C PHE A 368 -6.06 -3.86 -7.26
N ARG A 369 -5.30 -4.68 -7.99
CA ARG A 369 -4.24 -4.22 -8.90
C ARG A 369 -4.73 -3.21 -9.93
N ASN A 370 -5.99 -3.31 -10.36
CA ASN A 370 -6.61 -2.41 -11.33
C ASN A 370 -7.08 -1.07 -10.74
N GLY A 371 -6.77 -0.79 -9.46
CA GLY A 371 -7.04 0.50 -8.84
C GLY A 371 -7.98 0.45 -7.63
N PRO A 372 -9.19 -0.14 -7.75
CA PRO A 372 -10.18 -0.13 -6.67
C PRO A 372 -9.64 -0.61 -5.32
N VAL A 373 -10.05 0.10 -4.28
CA VAL A 373 -9.88 -0.26 -2.88
C VAL A 373 -11.27 -0.43 -2.29
N VAL A 374 -11.62 -1.66 -1.89
CA VAL A 374 -12.90 -1.98 -1.26
C VAL A 374 -12.68 -2.11 0.23
N THR A 375 -13.19 -1.14 0.99
CA THR A 375 -13.09 -1.09 2.45
C THR A 375 -14.31 -1.79 3.06
N LYS A 376 -14.06 -2.82 3.88
CA LYS A 376 -15.07 -3.46 4.72
C LYS A 376 -15.48 -2.52 5.86
N ARG A 377 -16.49 -2.90 6.64
CA ARG A 377 -16.96 -2.09 7.78
C ARG A 377 -15.82 -1.78 8.75
N ILE A 378 -15.64 -0.48 8.99
CA ILE A 378 -14.80 0.06 10.06
C ILE A 378 -15.72 0.82 11.01
N ASP A 379 -15.72 0.42 12.27
CA ASP A 379 -16.46 1.10 13.33
C ASP A 379 -15.56 2.15 13.99
N LEU A 380 -16.17 3.29 14.32
CA LEU A 380 -15.55 4.49 14.87
C LEU A 380 -16.35 4.89 16.11
N LEU A 381 -15.71 4.88 17.28
CA LEU A 381 -16.30 5.42 18.50
C LEU A 381 -15.67 6.78 18.81
N VAL A 382 -16.47 7.83 18.67
CA VAL A 382 -16.03 9.22 18.77
C VAL A 382 -16.41 9.80 20.13
N GLY A 383 -15.43 10.25 20.90
CA GLY A 383 -15.59 10.77 22.25
C GLY A 383 -15.01 9.83 23.32
N SER A 384 -15.03 10.30 24.57
CA SER A 384 -14.44 9.57 25.69
C SER A 384 -15.48 8.67 26.40
N GLY A 385 -15.19 7.37 26.50
CA GLY A 385 -15.96 6.37 27.24
C GLY A 385 -17.35 6.03 26.66
N ASN A 386 -18.28 5.61 27.52
CA ASN A 386 -19.64 5.13 27.14
C ASN A 386 -20.59 6.22 26.62
N LYS A 387 -20.10 7.43 26.37
CA LYS A 387 -20.90 8.59 25.92
C LYS A 387 -20.53 9.04 24.50
N GLY A 388 -19.79 8.21 23.78
CA GLY A 388 -19.35 8.48 22.43
C GLY A 388 -20.44 8.30 21.38
N VAL A 389 -20.21 8.90 20.21
CA VAL A 389 -20.98 8.67 18.99
C VAL A 389 -20.31 7.51 18.26
N HIS A 390 -21.05 6.43 18.08
CA HIS A 390 -20.64 5.29 17.27
C HIS A 390 -21.04 5.54 15.81
N LEU A 391 -20.08 5.46 14.90
CA LEU A 391 -20.25 5.57 13.45
C LEU A 391 -19.61 4.35 12.79
N ALA A 392 -20.09 3.98 11.61
CA ALA A 392 -19.51 2.92 10.80
C ALA A 392 -19.27 3.43 9.37
N LEU A 393 -18.18 3.02 8.73
CA LEU A 393 -17.90 3.38 7.33
C LEU A 393 -17.46 2.15 6.53
N TRP A 394 -17.98 2.01 5.31
CA TRP A 394 -17.57 0.99 4.35
C TRP A 394 -17.85 1.45 2.92
N GLY A 395 -17.25 0.78 1.94
CA GLY A 395 -17.53 1.02 0.53
C GLY A 395 -16.29 0.88 -0.33
N GLN A 396 -16.21 1.67 -1.40
CA GLN A 396 -15.16 1.58 -2.39
C GLN A 396 -14.59 2.95 -2.72
N VAL A 397 -13.28 2.97 -2.92
CA VAL A 397 -12.51 4.10 -3.41
C VAL A 397 -11.75 3.65 -4.65
N ASP A 398 -11.75 4.43 -5.72
CA ASP A 398 -10.88 4.18 -6.87
C ASP A 398 -9.93 5.38 -7.04
N PRO A 399 -8.66 5.24 -6.62
CA PRO A 399 -7.68 6.31 -6.73
C PRO A 399 -7.30 6.61 -8.18
N THR A 400 -7.48 5.66 -9.11
CA THR A 400 -7.12 5.86 -10.53
C THR A 400 -8.12 6.78 -11.23
N THR A 401 -9.41 6.61 -10.94
CA THR A 401 -10.48 7.49 -11.44
C THR A 401 -10.82 8.64 -10.48
N ASN A 402 -10.16 8.67 -9.32
CA ASN A 402 -10.44 9.57 -8.19
C ASN A 402 -11.93 9.55 -7.77
N GLN A 403 -12.57 8.38 -7.84
CA GLN A 403 -13.98 8.21 -7.48
C GLN A 403 -14.15 7.62 -6.09
N LEU A 404 -15.15 8.11 -5.36
CA LEU A 404 -15.51 7.69 -4.02
C LEU A 404 -16.97 7.22 -3.97
N SER A 405 -17.21 6.03 -3.42
CA SER A 405 -18.53 5.46 -3.19
C SER A 405 -18.57 4.71 -1.86
N MET A 406 -18.93 5.41 -0.79
CA MET A 406 -18.99 4.86 0.56
C MET A 406 -20.37 5.02 1.20
N THR A 407 -20.57 4.32 2.31
CA THR A 407 -21.75 4.44 3.17
C THR A 407 -21.29 4.72 4.59
N LEU A 408 -21.79 5.81 5.16
CA LEU A 408 -21.70 6.15 6.57
C LEU A 408 -22.92 5.56 7.29
N GLY A 409 -22.69 4.54 8.10
CA GLY A 409 -23.69 3.96 8.97
C GLY A 409 -23.75 4.65 10.33
N ILE A 410 -24.96 4.91 10.80
CA ILE A 410 -25.22 5.38 12.17
C ILE A 410 -25.97 4.25 12.90
N PRO A 411 -25.31 3.51 13.81
CA PRO A 411 -25.94 2.37 14.48
C PRO A 411 -27.00 2.79 15.51
N ALA A 412 -27.80 1.81 15.94
CA ALA A 412 -28.95 2.02 16.82
C ALA A 412 -28.63 2.68 18.17
N ASP A 413 -27.46 2.40 18.73
CA ASP A 413 -26.96 3.01 19.98
C ASP A 413 -26.81 4.53 19.83
N THR A 414 -26.20 5.00 18.75
CA THR A 414 -26.05 6.41 18.42
C THR A 414 -27.39 7.07 18.09
N LEU A 415 -28.27 6.37 17.37
CA LEU A 415 -29.63 6.86 17.09
C LEU A 415 -30.44 7.03 18.39
N ALA A 416 -30.26 6.14 19.36
CA ALA A 416 -30.89 6.26 20.68
C ALA A 416 -30.43 7.51 21.44
N LEU A 417 -29.17 7.94 21.27
CA LEU A 417 -28.67 9.22 21.80
C LEU A 417 -29.36 10.44 21.16
N ALA A 418 -29.80 10.32 19.90
CA ALA A 418 -30.60 11.33 19.20
C ALA A 418 -32.12 11.24 19.53
N GLY A 419 -32.52 10.37 20.46
CA GLY A 419 -33.90 10.19 20.89
C GLY A 419 -34.70 9.20 20.05
N ILE A 420 -34.05 8.43 19.17
CA ILE A 420 -34.66 7.37 18.36
C ILE A 420 -34.39 6.01 19.02
N LYS A 421 -35.31 5.54 19.85
CA LYS A 421 -35.14 4.35 20.71
C LYS A 421 -35.81 3.09 20.12
N GLY A 422 -35.62 1.93 20.76
CA GLY A 422 -36.37 0.71 20.42
C GLY A 422 -36.00 0.07 19.08
N LEU A 423 -34.96 0.58 18.41
CA LEU A 423 -34.38 -0.07 17.24
C LEU A 423 -33.64 -1.35 17.68
N PRO A 424 -33.64 -2.43 16.86
CA PRO A 424 -32.78 -3.58 17.09
C PRO A 424 -31.31 -3.17 17.20
N ALA A 425 -30.52 -3.86 18.01
CA ALA A 425 -29.12 -3.50 18.26
C ALA A 425 -28.27 -3.53 16.97
N GLU A 426 -28.62 -4.39 16.03
CA GLU A 426 -28.01 -4.53 14.70
C GLU A 426 -28.49 -3.50 13.67
N ALA A 427 -29.52 -2.71 13.99
CA ALA A 427 -30.06 -1.74 13.06
C ALA A 427 -29.07 -0.59 12.82
N MET A 428 -29.03 -0.13 11.56
CA MET A 428 -28.11 0.89 11.11
C MET A 428 -28.81 1.81 10.13
N PHE A 429 -28.59 3.12 10.28
CA PHE A 429 -29.09 4.14 9.38
C PHE A 429 -28.01 4.52 8.36
N PRO A 430 -28.16 4.14 7.06
CA PRO A 430 -27.13 4.37 6.06
C PRO A 430 -27.25 5.75 5.39
N VAL A 431 -26.13 6.47 5.32
CA VAL A 431 -25.96 7.74 4.63
C VAL A 431 -24.95 7.57 3.51
N ALA A 432 -25.33 7.90 2.27
CA ALA A 432 -24.44 7.76 1.13
C ALA A 432 -23.35 8.85 1.15
N VAL A 433 -22.12 8.44 0.85
CA VAL A 433 -20.95 9.30 0.67
C VAL A 433 -20.43 9.08 -0.75
N ARG A 434 -20.40 10.13 -1.56
CA ARG A 434 -20.03 10.10 -2.99
C ARG A 434 -19.02 11.19 -3.31
N GLY A 435 -18.46 11.22 -4.51
CA GLY A 435 -17.61 12.31 -4.99
C GLY A 435 -16.19 11.84 -5.28
N THR A 436 -15.20 12.64 -4.88
CA THR A 436 -13.78 12.30 -5.05
C THR A 436 -13.09 12.11 -3.71
N VAL A 437 -11.90 11.49 -3.70
CA VAL A 437 -11.12 11.24 -2.47
C VAL A 437 -10.84 12.55 -1.73
N ASN A 438 -10.52 13.61 -2.48
CA ASN A 438 -10.20 14.93 -1.93
C ASN A 438 -11.42 15.80 -1.65
N ARG A 439 -12.61 15.44 -2.17
CA ARG A 439 -13.87 16.19 -1.99
C ARG A 439 -15.04 15.23 -1.80
N PRO A 440 -15.07 14.49 -0.68
CA PRO A 440 -16.21 13.66 -0.32
C PRO A 440 -17.46 14.52 -0.12
N ARG A 441 -18.60 14.06 -0.64
CA ARG A 441 -19.92 14.67 -0.51
C ARG A 441 -20.86 13.68 0.16
N VAL A 442 -21.43 14.08 1.28
CA VAL A 442 -22.39 13.27 2.02
C VAL A 442 -23.80 13.77 1.73
N ASP A 443 -24.74 12.85 1.53
CA ASP A 443 -26.16 13.19 1.36
C ASP A 443 -26.84 13.53 2.70
N TRP A 444 -26.41 14.63 3.32
CA TRP A 444 -26.94 15.10 4.61
C TRP A 444 -28.42 15.49 4.54
N ILE A 445 -28.86 16.03 3.41
CA ILE A 445 -30.25 16.46 3.21
C ILE A 445 -31.16 15.23 3.14
N GLY A 446 -30.81 14.24 2.30
CA GLY A 446 -31.55 12.99 2.21
C GLY A 446 -31.50 12.18 3.50
N ALA A 447 -30.38 12.19 4.22
CA ALA A 447 -30.26 11.62 5.55
C ALA A 447 -31.22 12.28 6.55
N SER A 448 -31.16 13.61 6.69
CA SER A 448 -31.97 14.34 7.67
C SER A 448 -33.48 14.13 7.45
N ARG A 449 -33.94 14.11 6.19
CA ARG A 449 -35.34 13.81 5.84
C ARG A 449 -35.76 12.40 6.26
N ARG A 450 -34.91 11.39 5.99
CA ARG A 450 -35.18 9.99 6.37
C ARG A 450 -35.17 9.81 7.89
N LEU A 451 -34.25 10.47 8.59
CA LEU A 451 -34.15 10.45 10.04
C LEU A 451 -35.39 11.08 10.70
N ALA A 452 -35.83 12.25 10.22
CA ALA A 452 -37.04 12.91 10.70
C ALA A 452 -38.29 12.05 10.48
N ALA A 453 -38.42 11.41 9.31
CA ALA A 453 -39.52 10.49 9.03
C ALA A 453 -39.52 9.29 10.00
N LEU A 454 -38.34 8.77 10.34
CA LEU A 454 -38.18 7.66 11.28
C LEU A 454 -38.55 8.10 12.71
N ALA A 455 -38.15 9.29 13.13
CA ALA A 455 -38.53 9.87 14.42
C ALA A 455 -40.05 10.12 14.54
N VAL A 456 -40.71 10.56 13.46
CA VAL A 456 -42.18 10.75 13.42
C VAL A 456 -42.90 9.41 13.53
N LYS A 457 -42.48 8.39 12.76
CA LYS A 457 -43.05 7.04 12.84
C LYS A 457 -42.90 6.43 14.23
N GLN A 458 -41.77 6.66 14.87
CA GLN A 458 -41.56 6.15 16.22
C GLN A 458 -42.54 6.80 17.21
N ARG A 459 -42.78 8.12 17.13
CA ARG A 459 -43.77 8.78 17.99
C ARG A 459 -45.18 8.23 17.78
N SER A 460 -45.58 7.94 16.54
CA SER A 460 -46.90 7.36 16.30
C SER A 460 -47.02 5.96 16.87
N VAL A 461 -45.93 5.16 16.84
CA VAL A 461 -45.89 3.85 17.49
C VAL A 461 -45.94 4.01 19.01
N ASP A 462 -45.13 4.89 19.59
CA ASP A 462 -45.11 5.13 21.04
C ASP A 462 -46.50 5.57 21.57
N ILE A 463 -47.19 6.46 20.85
CA ILE A 463 -48.57 6.89 21.17
C ILE A 463 -49.57 5.74 20.99
N ALA A 464 -49.47 4.96 19.91
CA ALA A 464 -50.42 3.88 19.62
C ALA A 464 -50.22 2.62 20.48
N THR A 465 -49.03 2.47 21.09
CA THR A 465 -48.66 1.27 21.82
C THR A 465 -48.45 1.50 23.31
N GLU A 466 -48.82 2.66 23.87
CA GLU A 466 -48.68 2.99 25.30
C GLU A 466 -49.23 1.86 26.20
N ASP A 467 -50.26 1.12 25.75
CA ASP A 467 -50.86 -0.05 26.42
C ASP A 467 -50.42 -1.45 25.93
N GLN A 468 -49.53 -1.59 24.93
CA GLN A 468 -49.14 -2.89 24.36
C GLN A 468 -47.77 -3.41 24.87
N PRO A 469 -47.60 -4.76 25.00
CA PRO A 469 -46.37 -5.38 25.48
C PRO A 469 -45.15 -5.15 24.56
N ALA A 470 -43.96 -5.04 25.15
CA ALA A 470 -42.72 -4.64 24.46
C ALA A 470 -42.32 -5.52 23.26
N SER A 471 -42.68 -6.81 23.26
CA SER A 471 -42.40 -7.75 22.16
C SER A 471 -43.15 -7.41 20.87
N LEU A 472 -44.39 -6.92 20.98
CA LEU A 472 -45.24 -6.50 19.86
C LEU A 472 -44.77 -5.17 19.26
N ARG A 473 -44.26 -4.26 20.10
CA ARG A 473 -43.64 -3.01 19.65
C ARG A 473 -42.42 -3.29 18.76
N ALA A 474 -41.57 -4.23 19.17
CA ALA A 474 -40.36 -4.59 18.42
C ALA A 474 -40.68 -5.22 17.04
N SER A 475 -41.71 -6.05 16.93
CA SER A 475 -42.08 -6.67 15.65
C SER A 475 -42.63 -5.65 14.64
N LEU A 476 -43.52 -4.74 15.08
CA LEU A 476 -44.08 -3.70 14.23
C LEU A 476 -43.00 -2.73 13.71
N LEU A 477 -42.03 -2.39 14.54
CA LEU A 477 -40.91 -1.53 14.14
C LEU A 477 -40.00 -2.25 13.12
N LYS A 478 -39.75 -3.56 13.31
CA LYS A 478 -38.95 -4.37 12.40
C LYS A 478 -39.57 -4.46 11.00
N ASP A 479 -40.89 -4.61 10.92
CA ASP A 479 -41.60 -4.65 9.64
C ASP A 479 -41.64 -3.27 8.95
N ALA A 480 -41.76 -2.19 9.72
CA ALA A 480 -41.69 -0.82 9.20
C ALA A 480 -40.32 -0.46 8.60
N LEU A 481 -39.24 -1.08 9.11
CA LEU A 481 -37.89 -0.90 8.59
C LEU A 481 -37.62 -1.76 7.35
N LYS A 482 -38.18 -2.97 7.27
CA LYS A 482 -38.05 -3.85 6.08
C LYS A 482 -38.67 -3.26 4.81
N GLY A 483 -39.66 -2.39 4.93
CA GLY A 483 -40.42 -1.84 3.79
C GLY A 483 -39.66 -0.94 2.81
N ARG A 484 -38.42 -0.50 3.11
CA ARG A 484 -37.58 0.27 2.17
C ARG A 484 -36.10 -0.03 2.40
N HIS A 485 -35.49 -0.74 1.45
CA HIS A 485 -34.03 -0.95 1.29
C HIS A 485 -33.24 -1.04 2.61
N VAL A 486 -33.56 -2.02 3.45
CA VAL A 486 -32.48 -2.64 4.24
C VAL A 486 -31.71 -3.47 3.23
N ILE A 487 -30.60 -2.93 2.74
CA ILE A 487 -29.64 -3.73 1.98
C ILE A 487 -29.27 -4.87 2.94
N PRO A 488 -29.60 -6.14 2.63
CA PRO A 488 -29.08 -7.24 3.44
C PRO A 488 -27.58 -7.02 3.48
N VAL A 489 -26.99 -7.08 4.67
CA VAL A 489 -25.54 -7.20 4.80
C VAL A 489 -25.15 -8.27 3.80
N VAL A 490 -24.47 -7.86 2.72
CA VAL A 490 -23.95 -8.80 1.75
C VAL A 490 -23.06 -9.69 2.60
N ASP A 491 -23.46 -10.93 2.77
CA ASP A 491 -22.65 -11.95 3.40
C ASP A 491 -21.43 -12.07 2.51
N VAL A 492 -20.39 -11.31 2.85
CA VAL A 492 -19.09 -11.35 2.21
C VAL A 492 -18.59 -12.74 2.57
N GLY A 493 -18.72 -13.66 1.61
CA GLY A 493 -18.67 -15.10 1.81
C GLY A 493 -17.71 -15.51 2.92
N THR A 494 -18.18 -16.43 3.76
CA THR A 494 -17.37 -17.11 4.76
C THR A 494 -16.02 -17.46 4.13
N PRO A 495 -14.88 -17.01 4.69
CA PRO A 495 -13.59 -17.41 4.17
C PRO A 495 -13.54 -18.94 4.16
N PRO A 496 -12.94 -19.56 3.13
CA PRO A 496 -12.83 -21.02 3.09
C PRO A 496 -12.23 -21.47 4.42
N GLN A 497 -12.97 -22.34 5.13
CA GLN A 497 -12.40 -23.02 6.27
C GLN A 497 -11.26 -23.89 5.72
N VAL A 498 -10.04 -23.55 6.12
CA VAL A 498 -8.82 -24.33 5.87
C VAL A 498 -8.81 -25.52 6.80
#